data_AF-A0A4Q4XHS6-F1
#
_entry.id   AF-A0A4Q4XHS6-F1
#
_cell.length_a   1.000
_cell.length_b   1.000
_cell.length_c   1.000
_cell.angle_alpha   90.00
_cell.angle_beta   90.00
_cell.angle_gamma   90.00
#
_symmetry.space_group_name_H-M   'P 1'
#
loop_
_entity.id
_entity.type
_entity.pdbx_description
1 polymer ?
#
loop_
_entity_poly.entity_id
_entity_poly.type
_entity_poly.pdbx_seq_one_letter_code
_entity_poly.pdbx_strand_id
1 'polypeptide(L)'
;MPEFAFVNISRPSDIKKHSTQVRRHVMKDIGKTRRRRPRPIERGEALAASAAAVTSESDIRASPSLPNDDTDEAPDDLVVPNPRADGSLHSVVSPIEMDSDGLKLSRFKNHHQPKVHIEEIQRITQSKGGLGSLHNPTLRLMVSWLDLTAASYLNTSPRFELPKCLSLEIDPGHDIHSLEQLLATWDEECPDLGDIMSALRITAAAASYVNRHINDPALWRDGTAALRVLGPALHQILSLEGRPLPNNPGDKSYSARAAREAFRRAALVFIAVVKIRLGFEAHDMAAHLDAFRQISQLPLVDWAVVPELNLWAHVVAAARERPEDRAWHVFTIVSIMQTLGIGTADRAFEVVRGVMWVDAISEGDCDLRREIDQFASGGFRRIHDLQAASKNVCLASLEVSLGI
;
A
#
# COMPACT_ATOMS: atom_id res chain seq x y z
N MET A 1 -1.77 -22.54 27.94
CA MET A 1 -1.38 -21.84 26.70
C MET A 1 -2.31 -22.29 25.58
N PRO A 2 -2.83 -21.39 24.74
CA PRO A 2 -3.69 -21.77 23.62
C PRO A 2 -2.95 -22.64 22.58
N GLU A 3 -3.61 -23.69 22.10
CA GLU A 3 -3.08 -24.61 21.08
C GLU A 3 -3.51 -24.11 19.69
N PHE A 4 -2.57 -23.58 18.90
CA PHE A 4 -2.85 -23.11 17.53
C PHE A 4 -2.58 -24.19 16.48
N ALA A 5 -3.48 -24.35 15.51
CA ALA A 5 -3.34 -25.25 14.38
C ALA A 5 -3.32 -24.45 13.06
N PHE A 6 -2.25 -24.62 12.28
CA PHE A 6 -2.15 -24.05 10.93
C PHE A 6 -2.60 -25.05 9.89
N VAL A 7 -3.34 -24.57 8.90
CA VAL A 7 -3.91 -25.42 7.86
C VAL A 7 -3.49 -24.89 6.50
N ASN A 8 -2.64 -25.65 5.81
CA ASN A 8 -2.19 -25.33 4.46
C ASN A 8 -3.24 -25.82 3.45
N ILE A 9 -3.78 -24.93 2.63
CA ILE A 9 -4.73 -25.26 1.58
C ILE A 9 -4.01 -25.12 0.25
N SER A 10 -3.57 -26.25 -0.31
CA SER A 10 -2.81 -26.26 -1.57
C SER A 10 -3.71 -26.31 -2.81
N ARG A 11 -4.94 -26.81 -2.69
CA ARG A 11 -5.95 -26.81 -3.77
C ARG A 11 -7.30 -26.32 -3.25
N PRO A 12 -8.12 -25.63 -4.07
CA PRO A 12 -9.46 -25.18 -3.66
C PRO A 12 -10.38 -26.31 -3.18
N SER A 13 -10.20 -27.54 -3.69
CA SER A 13 -10.92 -28.72 -3.24
C SER A 13 -10.64 -29.10 -1.78
N ASP A 14 -9.48 -28.71 -1.25
CA ASP A 14 -9.04 -29.10 0.09
C ASP A 14 -9.74 -28.27 1.19
N ILE A 15 -10.39 -27.16 0.82
CA ILE A 15 -11.11 -26.26 1.73
C ILE A 15 -12.13 -27.02 2.57
N LYS A 16 -12.88 -27.96 1.97
CA LYS A 16 -13.90 -28.76 2.70
C LYS A 16 -13.27 -29.71 3.73
N LYS A 17 -12.14 -30.34 3.37
CA LYS A 17 -11.39 -31.26 4.24
C LYS A 17 -10.80 -30.50 5.43
N HIS A 18 -10.22 -29.35 5.15
CA HIS A 18 -9.61 -28.48 6.14
C HIS A 18 -10.63 -27.76 7.03
N SER A 19 -11.81 -27.40 6.50
CA SER A 19 -12.93 -26.88 7.29
C SER A 19 -13.36 -27.85 8.39
N THR A 20 -13.39 -29.15 8.10
CA THR A 20 -13.69 -30.18 9.11
C THR A 20 -12.61 -30.25 10.19
N GLN A 21 -11.34 -30.11 9.81
CA GLN A 21 -10.22 -30.10 10.74
C GLN A 21 -10.24 -28.85 11.64
N VAL A 22 -10.49 -27.67 11.07
CA VAL A 22 -10.66 -26.41 11.83
C VAL A 22 -11.85 -26.53 12.78
N ARG A 23 -13.01 -27.00 12.31
CA ARG A 23 -14.19 -27.21 13.15
C ARG A 23 -13.90 -28.18 14.29
N ARG A 24 -13.19 -29.30 14.04
CA ARG A 24 -12.79 -30.22 15.12
C ARG A 24 -11.87 -29.56 16.14
N HIS A 25 -10.89 -28.77 15.68
CA HIS A 25 -9.96 -28.07 16.56
C HIS A 25 -10.69 -27.07 17.47
N VAL A 26 -11.52 -26.20 16.90
CA VAL A 26 -12.29 -25.19 17.65
C VAL A 26 -13.34 -25.84 18.56
N MET A 27 -14.01 -26.90 18.09
CA MET A 27 -15.05 -27.58 18.87
C MET A 27 -14.49 -28.54 19.93
N LYS A 28 -13.19 -28.88 19.91
CA LYS A 28 -12.57 -29.82 20.86
C LYS A 28 -12.70 -29.30 22.30
N ASP A 29 -12.40 -28.03 22.51
CA ASP A 29 -12.43 -27.45 23.85
C ASP A 29 -13.85 -27.09 24.30
N ILE A 30 -14.71 -26.64 23.38
CA ILE A 30 -16.16 -26.48 23.65
C ILE A 30 -16.80 -27.82 24.02
N GLY A 31 -16.43 -28.89 23.33
CA GLY A 31 -16.89 -30.25 23.60
C GLY A 31 -16.43 -30.76 24.97
N LYS A 32 -15.19 -30.48 25.37
CA LYS A 32 -14.69 -30.81 26.72
C LYS A 32 -15.44 -30.04 27.80
N THR A 33 -15.72 -28.75 27.61
CA THR A 33 -16.47 -27.93 28.57
C THR A 33 -17.93 -28.38 28.69
N ARG A 34 -18.54 -28.85 27.60
CA ARG A 34 -19.94 -29.34 27.60
C ARG A 34 -20.11 -30.75 28.16
N ARG A 35 -19.07 -31.58 28.18
CA ARG A 35 -19.12 -32.88 28.85
C ARG A 35 -19.12 -32.66 30.36
N ARG A 36 -20.32 -32.51 30.93
CA ARG A 36 -20.54 -32.54 32.39
C ARG A 36 -19.83 -33.76 32.96
N ARG A 37 -19.07 -33.56 34.05
CA ARG A 37 -18.49 -34.68 34.81
C ARG A 37 -19.61 -35.69 35.11
N PRO A 38 -19.38 -37.00 34.92
CA PRO A 38 -20.36 -38.01 35.30
C PRO A 38 -20.76 -37.76 36.74
N ARG A 39 -22.06 -37.58 36.99
CA ARG A 39 -22.55 -37.52 38.38
C ARG A 39 -22.26 -38.88 39.02
N PRO A 40 -21.77 -38.92 40.27
CA PRO A 40 -21.66 -40.17 41.00
C PRO A 40 -23.05 -40.81 41.04
N ILE A 41 -23.16 -42.04 40.55
CA ILE A 41 -24.40 -42.82 40.67
C ILE A 41 -24.41 -43.33 42.12
N GLU A 42 -25.14 -42.63 42.98
CA GLU A 42 -25.52 -43.20 44.29
C GLU A 42 -26.57 -44.28 44.04
N ARG A 43 -26.21 -45.50 44.45
CA ARG A 43 -27.03 -46.69 44.36
C ARG A 43 -27.83 -46.76 45.67
N GLY A 44 -29.14 -46.51 45.59
CA GLY A 44 -30.07 -46.58 46.72
C GLY A 44 -31.49 -46.89 46.22
N GLU A 45 -32.23 -47.65 47.00
CA GLU A 45 -33.28 -48.58 46.57
C GLU A 45 -34.70 -47.97 46.41
N ALA A 46 -35.39 -48.52 45.40
CA ALA A 46 -36.80 -48.98 45.29
C ALA A 46 -38.02 -48.24 45.88
N LEU A 47 -39.12 -48.46 45.13
CA LEU A 47 -40.58 -48.34 45.39
C LEU A 47 -41.22 -46.98 45.02
N ALA A 48 -42.42 -46.89 44.45
CA ALA A 48 -43.31 -47.74 43.65
C ALA A 48 -44.51 -46.85 43.24
N ALA A 49 -45.20 -47.21 42.13
CA ALA A 49 -46.57 -46.79 41.75
C ALA A 49 -46.78 -45.31 41.34
N SER A 50 -47.68 -44.94 40.42
CA SER A 50 -48.55 -45.66 39.47
C SER A 50 -49.32 -44.59 38.67
N ALA A 51 -49.49 -44.84 37.35
CA ALA A 51 -50.61 -44.43 36.47
C ALA A 51 -50.92 -42.92 36.31
N ALA A 52 -51.47 -42.40 35.21
CA ALA A 52 -52.08 -42.97 34.02
C ALA A 52 -52.11 -41.88 32.92
N ALA A 53 -52.23 -42.33 31.66
CA ALA A 53 -53.10 -41.75 30.62
C ALA A 53 -52.74 -40.36 30.03
N VAL A 54 -52.99 -40.00 28.76
CA VAL A 54 -53.58 -40.64 27.58
C VAL A 54 -53.31 -39.66 26.40
N THR A 55 -52.85 -40.23 25.28
CA THR A 55 -53.10 -39.93 23.85
C THR A 55 -52.91 -38.54 23.21
N SER A 56 -52.25 -38.61 22.03
CA SER A 56 -52.58 -38.01 20.71
C SER A 56 -52.57 -36.48 20.55
N GLU A 57 -52.25 -35.82 19.44
CA GLU A 57 -51.78 -36.06 18.05
C GLU A 57 -52.19 -34.76 17.31
N SER A 58 -51.62 -34.49 16.14
CA SER A 58 -52.03 -33.51 15.10
C SER A 58 -51.42 -32.08 15.10
N ASP A 59 -50.44 -31.92 14.21
CA ASP A 59 -50.54 -31.29 12.88
C ASP A 59 -51.14 -29.87 12.66
N ILE A 60 -50.30 -29.08 11.97
CA ILE A 60 -50.56 -28.29 10.74
C ILE A 60 -51.18 -26.87 10.84
N ARG A 61 -50.41 -25.94 10.23
CA ARG A 61 -50.76 -24.67 9.52
C ARG A 61 -51.54 -23.58 10.25
N ALA A 62 -51.01 -22.35 10.18
CA ALA A 62 -51.35 -21.34 9.16
C ALA A 62 -51.02 -19.94 9.69
N SER A 63 -50.26 -19.15 8.91
CA SER A 63 -50.38 -17.68 8.93
C SER A 63 -51.64 -17.29 8.14
N PRO A 64 -52.25 -16.10 8.35
CA PRO A 64 -51.82 -14.96 7.53
C PRO A 64 -52.03 -13.53 8.12
N SER A 65 -51.19 -12.61 7.60
CA SER A 65 -51.47 -11.24 7.12
C SER A 65 -51.95 -10.07 8.01
N LEU A 66 -51.12 -9.00 7.96
CA LEU A 66 -51.40 -7.53 7.77
C LEU A 66 -52.03 -6.73 8.94
N PRO A 67 -51.93 -5.37 9.01
CA PRO A 67 -51.54 -4.39 7.97
C PRO A 67 -50.56 -3.25 8.42
N ASN A 68 -50.29 -2.38 7.44
CA ASN A 68 -49.53 -1.12 7.40
C ASN A 68 -49.82 -0.13 8.54
N ASP A 69 -48.84 0.73 8.84
CA ASP A 69 -49.10 2.14 9.16
C ASP A 69 -47.91 3.04 8.78
N ASP A 70 -48.23 4.13 8.08
CA ASP A 70 -47.36 5.24 7.68
C ASP A 70 -47.54 6.36 8.72
N THR A 71 -46.47 7.07 9.13
CA THR A 71 -46.49 8.55 9.30
C THR A 71 -45.14 9.15 9.72
N ASP A 72 -44.72 10.14 8.92
CA ASP A 72 -44.25 11.51 9.22
C ASP A 72 -43.14 11.84 10.23
N GLU A 73 -42.07 12.39 9.62
CA GLU A 73 -41.45 13.73 9.80
C GLU A 73 -40.89 14.25 11.15
N ALA A 74 -39.66 14.77 11.00
CA ALA A 74 -39.08 16.01 11.55
C ALA A 74 -38.04 15.87 12.70
N PRO A 75 -37.18 16.89 12.94
CA PRO A 75 -35.75 16.82 12.61
C PRO A 75 -34.85 17.04 13.84
N ASP A 76 -33.63 16.51 13.85
CA ASP A 76 -32.67 16.77 14.93
C ASP A 76 -31.28 17.15 14.40
N ASP A 77 -30.96 18.43 14.63
CA ASP A 77 -29.68 19.04 14.97
C ASP A 77 -28.39 18.56 14.27
N LEU A 78 -28.01 19.36 13.26
CA LEU A 78 -26.65 19.45 12.72
C LEU A 78 -25.70 20.09 13.76
N VAL A 79 -24.95 19.25 14.47
CA VAL A 79 -23.78 19.67 15.24
C VAL A 79 -22.58 19.81 14.29
N VAL A 80 -22.17 21.05 14.03
CA VAL A 80 -20.95 21.40 13.29
C VAL A 80 -19.72 21.29 14.21
N PRO A 81 -18.65 20.55 13.86
CA PRO A 81 -17.37 20.65 14.54
C PRO A 81 -16.51 21.78 13.97
N ASN A 82 -16.03 22.61 14.89
CA ASN A 82 -15.09 23.71 14.76
C ASN A 82 -13.74 23.30 14.09
N PRO A 83 -13.26 23.99 13.02
CA PRO A 83 -12.01 23.67 12.35
C PRO A 83 -10.85 24.48 12.91
N ARG A 84 -10.26 24.00 14.01
CA ARG A 84 -8.91 24.41 14.44
C ARG A 84 -8.16 23.19 14.98
N ALA A 85 -7.42 22.52 14.10
CA ALA A 85 -6.39 21.55 14.48
C ALA A 85 -5.31 21.47 13.39
N ASP A 86 -4.23 22.22 13.64
CA ASP A 86 -2.82 21.96 13.36
C ASP A 86 -2.38 21.20 12.09
N GLY A 87 -1.58 21.91 11.27
CA GLY A 87 -0.79 21.40 10.14
C GLY A 87 0.35 20.48 10.56
N SER A 88 0.00 19.28 11.02
CA SER A 88 0.93 18.17 11.27
C SER A 88 0.81 17.15 10.15
N LEU A 89 1.90 16.81 9.46
CA LEU A 89 1.95 15.76 8.42
C LEU A 89 1.57 14.35 8.92
N HIS A 90 1.32 14.18 10.22
CA HIS A 90 0.65 12.99 10.76
C HIS A 90 -0.86 12.95 10.44
N SER A 91 -1.46 14.04 9.95
CA SER A 91 -2.89 14.14 9.59
C SER A 91 -3.23 13.71 8.16
N VAL A 92 -2.25 13.27 7.37
CA VAL A 92 -2.50 12.52 6.10
C VAL A 92 -2.92 11.07 6.39
N VAL A 93 -3.75 10.90 7.42
CA VAL A 93 -4.62 9.75 7.65
C VAL A 93 -6.02 10.31 7.47
N SER A 94 -6.52 10.25 6.23
CA SER A 94 -7.81 10.83 5.88
C SER A 94 -8.95 10.17 6.69
N PRO A 95 -9.86 10.94 7.32
CA PRO A 95 -11.23 10.50 7.52
C PRO A 95 -11.90 10.51 6.14
N ILE A 96 -12.40 9.36 5.68
CA ILE A 96 -13.16 9.26 4.44
C ILE A 96 -14.61 9.62 4.75
N GLU A 97 -15.09 10.69 4.14
CA GLU A 97 -16.48 11.09 4.12
C GLU A 97 -17.28 10.10 3.24
N MET A 98 -18.44 9.67 3.74
CA MET A 98 -19.20 8.56 3.21
C MET A 98 -20.31 9.10 2.31
N ASP A 99 -20.13 9.01 0.99
CA ASP A 99 -21.18 9.33 0.03
C ASP A 99 -22.25 8.22 0.06
N SER A 100 -23.45 8.61 0.49
CA SER A 100 -24.62 7.77 0.56
C SER A 100 -25.35 7.84 -0.77
N ASP A 101 -25.01 6.96 -1.72
CA ASP A 101 -25.98 6.37 -2.64
C ASP A 101 -25.36 5.30 -3.55
N GLY A 102 -26.07 4.18 -3.70
CA GLY A 102 -25.89 3.28 -4.86
C GLY A 102 -25.25 1.92 -4.57
N LEU A 103 -26.07 1.02 -4.04
CA LEU A 103 -25.96 -0.45 -4.07
C LEU A 103 -25.12 -1.04 -5.23
N LYS A 104 -23.83 -1.27 -4.98
CA LYS A 104 -23.07 -2.38 -5.56
C LYS A 104 -22.29 -3.03 -4.42
N LEU A 105 -22.37 -4.35 -4.35
CA LEU A 105 -21.82 -5.22 -3.32
C LEU A 105 -20.29 -5.06 -3.16
N SER A 106 -19.86 -3.97 -2.54
CA SER A 106 -18.50 -3.73 -2.10
C SER A 106 -18.30 -4.53 -0.81
N ARG A 107 -17.49 -5.59 -0.90
CA ARG A 107 -16.89 -6.19 0.30
C ARG A 107 -16.20 -5.07 1.06
N PHE A 108 -16.77 -4.70 2.21
CA PHE A 108 -16.24 -3.84 3.26
C PHE A 108 -14.74 -3.54 3.12
N LYS A 109 -14.39 -2.40 2.53
CA LYS A 109 -13.03 -1.83 2.60
C LYS A 109 -12.88 -1.14 3.96
N ASN A 110 -12.72 -1.94 5.01
CA ASN A 110 -12.35 -1.43 6.33
C ASN A 110 -10.81 -1.41 6.41
N HIS A 111 -10.20 -0.22 6.44
CA HIS A 111 -8.75 -0.02 6.70
C HIS A 111 -8.28 -0.67 8.02
N HIS A 112 -9.22 -0.96 8.94
CA HIS A 112 -9.00 -1.70 10.18
C HIS A 112 -8.68 -3.19 9.95
N GLN A 113 -9.16 -3.78 8.87
CA GLN A 113 -9.09 -5.22 8.65
C GLN A 113 -7.65 -5.71 8.36
N PRO A 114 -6.87 -5.08 7.46
CA PRO A 114 -5.46 -5.46 7.26
C PRO A 114 -4.60 -5.31 8.51
N LYS A 115 -4.83 -4.23 9.29
CA LYS A 115 -4.08 -3.95 10.53
C LYS A 115 -4.32 -5.01 11.60
N VAL A 116 -5.58 -5.37 11.86
CA VAL A 116 -5.93 -6.41 12.83
C VAL A 116 -5.37 -7.77 12.41
N HIS A 117 -5.44 -8.11 11.12
CA HIS A 117 -4.89 -9.36 10.61
C HIS A 117 -3.37 -9.43 10.77
N ILE A 118 -2.64 -8.37 10.45
CA ILE A 118 -1.17 -8.40 10.58
C ILE A 118 -0.71 -8.42 12.04
N GLU A 119 -1.44 -7.74 12.94
CA GLU A 119 -1.20 -7.80 14.39
C GLU A 119 -1.38 -9.22 14.95
N GLU A 120 -2.41 -9.92 14.49
CA GLU A 120 -2.63 -11.31 14.88
C GLU A 120 -1.50 -12.22 14.38
N ILE A 121 -1.09 -12.05 13.12
CA ILE A 121 0.01 -12.84 12.53
C ILE A 121 1.32 -12.58 13.28
N GLN A 122 1.61 -11.33 13.65
CA GLN A 122 2.75 -10.98 14.48
C GLN A 122 2.70 -11.69 15.83
N ARG A 123 1.56 -11.66 16.52
CA ARG A 123 1.40 -12.33 17.81
C ARG A 123 1.59 -13.83 17.72
N ILE A 124 0.98 -14.48 16.72
CA ILE A 124 1.11 -15.92 16.52
C ILE A 124 2.57 -16.27 16.19
N THR A 125 3.21 -15.50 15.32
CA THR A 125 4.62 -15.72 14.93
C THR A 125 5.56 -15.55 16.12
N GLN A 126 5.37 -14.51 16.95
CA GLN A 126 6.13 -14.30 18.18
C GLN A 126 5.92 -15.45 19.17
N SER A 127 4.69 -15.97 19.32
CA SER A 127 4.41 -17.13 20.18
C SER A 127 5.14 -18.41 19.77
N LYS A 128 5.61 -18.47 18.52
CA LYS A 128 6.42 -19.57 17.97
C LYS A 128 7.92 -19.32 18.07
N GLY A 129 8.38 -18.20 18.63
CA GLY A 129 9.80 -17.83 18.69
C GLY A 129 10.26 -16.92 17.54
N GLY A 130 9.33 -16.24 16.86
CA GLY A 130 9.63 -15.28 15.80
C GLY A 130 9.55 -15.87 14.39
N LEU A 131 9.79 -15.05 13.37
CA LEU A 131 9.65 -15.47 11.98
C LEU A 131 10.69 -16.53 11.58
N GLY A 132 11.90 -16.43 12.14
CA GLY A 132 13.00 -17.36 11.91
C GLY A 132 12.75 -18.77 12.44
N SER A 133 11.86 -18.95 13.42
CA SER A 133 11.57 -20.28 14.01
C SER A 133 10.56 -21.10 13.20
N LEU A 134 9.90 -20.50 12.20
CA LEU A 134 8.98 -21.22 11.33
C LEU A 134 9.77 -22.14 10.37
N HIS A 135 9.65 -23.46 10.57
CA HIS A 135 10.37 -24.45 9.76
C HIS A 135 10.05 -24.41 8.25
N ASN A 136 8.83 -24.02 7.88
CA ASN A 136 8.43 -23.96 6.48
C ASN A 136 8.92 -22.65 5.82
N PRO A 137 9.84 -22.71 4.83
CA PRO A 137 10.36 -21.51 4.16
C PRO A 137 9.28 -20.77 3.37
N THR A 138 8.36 -21.48 2.73
CA THR A 138 7.24 -20.87 2.00
C THR A 138 6.31 -20.11 2.94
N LEU A 139 6.04 -20.64 4.13
CA LEU A 139 5.24 -19.92 5.13
C LEU A 139 5.93 -18.64 5.59
N ARG A 140 7.25 -18.66 5.81
CA ARG A 140 8.03 -17.45 6.16
C ARG A 140 7.93 -16.39 5.07
N LEU A 141 8.07 -16.82 3.82
CA LEU A 141 7.92 -15.97 2.63
C LEU A 141 6.52 -15.35 2.57
N MET A 142 5.46 -16.15 2.72
CA MET A 142 4.08 -15.67 2.69
C MET A 142 3.78 -14.67 3.81
N VAL A 143 4.23 -14.94 5.04
CA VAL A 143 4.06 -14.01 6.18
C VAL A 143 4.76 -12.68 5.89
N SER A 144 5.97 -12.73 5.34
CA SER A 144 6.72 -11.52 4.98
C SER A 144 6.05 -10.73 3.86
N TRP A 145 5.55 -11.41 2.83
CA TRP A 145 4.83 -10.75 1.75
C TRP A 145 3.55 -10.07 2.20
N LEU A 146 2.80 -10.74 3.08
CA LEU A 146 1.58 -10.18 3.64
C LEU A 146 1.86 -8.96 4.51
N ASP A 147 2.94 -9.01 5.31
CA ASP A 147 3.42 -7.86 6.07
C ASP A 147 3.81 -6.70 5.16
N LEU A 148 4.63 -6.93 4.13
CA LEU A 148 5.03 -5.90 3.17
C LEU A 148 3.84 -5.30 2.42
N THR A 149 2.88 -6.13 2.03
CA THR A 149 1.67 -5.65 1.33
C THR A 149 0.80 -4.81 2.27
N ALA A 150 0.62 -5.24 3.51
CA ALA A 150 -0.13 -4.48 4.52
C ALA A 150 0.61 -3.18 4.90
N ALA A 151 1.92 -3.24 5.07
CA ALA A 151 2.79 -2.11 5.39
C ALA A 151 2.77 -1.07 4.27
N SER A 152 2.81 -1.50 3.00
CA SER A 152 2.65 -0.62 1.84
C SER A 152 1.28 0.06 1.84
N TYR A 153 0.21 -0.74 1.94
CA TYR A 153 -1.16 -0.22 1.98
C TYR A 153 -1.41 0.78 3.12
N LEU A 154 -0.85 0.52 4.30
CA LEU A 154 -0.98 1.39 5.47
C LEU A 154 0.07 2.50 5.52
N ASN A 155 1.03 2.50 4.59
CA ASN A 155 2.20 3.37 4.61
C ASN A 155 2.92 3.36 5.98
N THR A 156 3.24 2.17 6.47
CA THR A 156 3.93 1.94 7.75
C THR A 156 5.16 1.08 7.54
N SER A 157 6.08 1.07 8.50
CA SER A 157 7.23 0.18 8.45
C SER A 157 6.81 -1.29 8.61
N PRO A 158 7.47 -2.23 7.91
CA PRO A 158 7.19 -3.66 8.05
C PRO A 158 7.43 -4.11 9.50
N ARG A 159 6.59 -5.02 9.99
CA ARG A 159 6.66 -5.54 11.37
C ARG A 159 7.68 -6.66 11.54
N PHE A 160 8.05 -7.31 10.44
CA PHE A 160 9.06 -8.36 10.45
C PHE A 160 10.35 -7.91 9.78
N GLU A 161 11.47 -8.38 10.32
CA GLU A 161 12.75 -8.33 9.63
C GLU A 161 12.70 -9.14 8.34
N LEU A 162 13.47 -8.70 7.34
CA LEU A 162 13.60 -9.41 6.08
C LEU A 162 14.16 -10.82 6.32
N PRO A 163 13.43 -11.90 6.00
CA PRO A 163 13.99 -13.24 6.09
C PRO A 163 15.23 -13.39 5.22
N LYS A 164 16.25 -14.09 5.74
CA LYS A 164 17.45 -14.46 4.96
C LYS A 164 17.12 -15.21 3.66
N CYS A 165 15.96 -15.85 3.55
CA CYS A 165 15.52 -16.52 2.32
C CYS A 165 14.99 -15.58 1.23
N LEU A 166 14.81 -14.29 1.54
CA LEU A 166 14.54 -13.21 0.59
C LEU A 166 15.80 -12.52 0.09
N SER A 167 16.96 -12.77 0.71
CA SER A 167 18.25 -12.30 0.23
C SER A 167 18.65 -13.11 -1.01
N LEU A 168 18.03 -12.81 -2.14
CA LEU A 168 18.58 -13.20 -3.44
C LEU A 168 19.78 -12.28 -3.68
N GLU A 169 20.96 -12.87 -3.87
CA GLU A 169 22.09 -12.13 -4.40
C GLU A 169 21.76 -11.79 -5.86
N ILE A 170 21.22 -10.60 -6.04
CA ILE A 170 20.97 -10.05 -7.37
C ILE A 170 22.30 -9.48 -7.82
N ASP A 171 22.88 -10.07 -8.88
CA ASP A 171 23.97 -9.43 -9.59
C ASP A 171 23.44 -8.09 -10.13
N PRO A 172 23.94 -6.94 -9.66
CA PRO A 172 23.49 -5.65 -10.15
C PRO A 172 23.69 -5.51 -11.67
N GLY A 173 24.65 -6.25 -12.26
CA GLY A 173 25.03 -6.10 -13.65
C GLY A 173 25.66 -4.72 -13.93
N HIS A 174 25.93 -4.44 -15.20
CA HIS A 174 26.57 -3.19 -15.62
C HIS A 174 25.62 -1.98 -15.56
N ASP A 175 24.31 -2.21 -15.39
CA ASP A 175 23.28 -1.17 -15.47
C ASP A 175 23.31 -0.19 -14.27
N ILE A 176 24.00 -0.54 -13.18
CA ILE A 176 24.03 0.28 -11.95
C ILE A 176 25.21 1.27 -11.95
N HIS A 177 26.14 1.20 -12.91
CA HIS A 177 27.29 2.12 -12.95
C HIS A 177 26.88 3.59 -13.00
N SER A 178 25.86 3.91 -13.81
CA SER A 178 25.30 5.28 -13.89
C SER A 178 24.71 5.72 -12.55
N LEU A 179 24.02 4.82 -11.85
CA LEU A 179 23.46 5.09 -10.53
C LEU A 179 24.54 5.30 -9.48
N GLU A 180 25.59 4.47 -9.45
CA GLU A 180 26.68 4.62 -8.47
C GLU A 180 27.45 5.92 -8.67
N GLN A 181 27.66 6.34 -9.92
CA GLN A 181 28.27 7.64 -10.21
C GLN A 181 27.42 8.80 -9.68
N LEU A 182 26.12 8.74 -9.88
CA LEU A 182 25.18 9.75 -9.41
C LEU A 182 25.03 9.75 -7.87
N LEU A 183 25.05 8.57 -7.26
CA LEU A 183 25.01 8.41 -5.80
C LEU A 183 26.27 8.97 -5.13
N ALA A 184 27.44 8.83 -5.76
CA ALA A 184 28.68 9.41 -5.24
C ALA A 184 28.61 10.95 -5.18
N THR A 185 28.02 11.59 -6.19
CA THR A 185 27.83 13.05 -6.20
C THR A 185 26.86 13.51 -5.10
N TRP A 186 25.77 12.78 -4.88
CA TRP A 186 24.74 13.18 -3.90
C TRP A 186 25.20 13.06 -2.44
N ASP A 187 26.06 12.09 -2.12
CA ASP A 187 26.58 11.92 -0.75
C ASP A 187 27.36 13.16 -0.28
N GLU A 188 28.03 13.85 -1.23
CA GLU A 188 28.77 15.08 -0.96
C GLU A 188 27.84 16.32 -0.86
N GLU A 189 26.80 16.39 -1.70
CA GLU A 189 25.96 17.58 -1.85
C GLU A 189 24.71 17.60 -0.95
N CYS A 190 24.16 16.43 -0.58
CA CYS A 190 22.86 16.29 0.07
C CYS A 190 22.86 15.20 1.16
N PRO A 191 23.47 15.42 2.34
CA PRO A 191 23.57 14.41 3.40
C PRO A 191 22.21 13.95 3.95
N ASP A 192 21.16 14.76 3.80
CA ASP A 192 19.79 14.40 4.19
C ASP A 192 19.21 13.23 3.40
N LEU A 193 19.84 12.85 2.28
CA LEU A 193 19.45 11.73 1.40
C LEU A 193 20.28 10.47 1.64
N GLY A 194 21.24 10.48 2.58
CA GLY A 194 22.10 9.31 2.82
C GLY A 194 21.32 8.04 3.19
N ASP A 195 20.16 8.18 3.86
CA ASP A 195 19.35 7.04 4.28
C ASP A 195 18.58 6.37 3.12
N ILE A 196 18.35 7.06 2.01
CA ILE A 196 17.64 6.48 0.85
C ILE A 196 18.57 5.71 -0.09
N MET A 197 19.89 5.88 0.00
CA MET A 197 20.85 5.27 -0.93
C MET A 197 20.76 3.73 -0.95
N SER A 198 20.59 3.11 0.22
CA SER A 198 20.40 1.64 0.32
C SER A 198 19.13 1.19 -0.40
N ALA A 199 18.01 1.89 -0.15
CA ALA A 199 16.75 1.60 -0.82
C ALA A 199 16.85 1.80 -2.34
N LEU A 200 17.54 2.85 -2.78
CA LEU A 200 17.76 3.16 -4.20
C LEU A 200 18.52 2.03 -4.90
N ARG A 201 19.67 1.60 -4.33
CA ARG A 201 20.51 0.52 -4.87
C ARG A 201 19.75 -0.80 -4.98
N ILE A 202 19.07 -1.19 -3.90
CA ILE A 202 18.34 -2.47 -3.86
C ILE A 202 17.17 -2.44 -4.85
N THR A 203 16.48 -1.30 -4.98
CA THR A 203 15.37 -1.14 -5.94
C THR A 203 15.86 -1.14 -7.39
N ALA A 204 16.97 -0.47 -7.68
CA ALA A 204 17.59 -0.47 -9.01
C ALA A 204 18.09 -1.88 -9.41
N ALA A 205 18.73 -2.60 -8.48
CA ALA A 205 19.14 -3.99 -8.71
C ALA A 205 17.92 -4.89 -8.99
N ALA A 206 16.83 -4.73 -8.23
CA ALA A 206 15.58 -5.44 -8.49
C ALA A 206 15.02 -5.11 -9.88
N ALA A 207 15.03 -3.84 -10.29
CA ALA A 207 14.58 -3.40 -11.61
C ALA A 207 15.42 -4.02 -12.75
N SER A 208 16.76 -3.98 -12.64
CA SER A 208 17.65 -4.60 -13.63
C SER A 208 17.45 -6.12 -13.69
N TYR A 209 17.28 -6.80 -12.55
CA TYR A 209 16.95 -8.22 -12.51
C TYR A 209 15.64 -8.52 -13.25
N VAL A 210 14.60 -7.71 -13.01
CA VAL A 210 13.32 -7.85 -13.71
C VAL A 210 13.50 -7.67 -15.20
N ASN A 211 14.20 -6.63 -15.68
CA ASN A 211 14.45 -6.43 -17.12
C ASN A 211 15.08 -7.65 -17.79
N ARG A 212 16.07 -8.28 -17.14
CA ARG A 212 16.75 -9.46 -17.69
C ARG A 212 15.88 -10.71 -17.76
N HIS A 213 14.84 -10.81 -16.92
CA HIS A 213 14.06 -12.04 -16.76
C HIS A 213 12.56 -11.88 -16.98
N ILE A 214 12.07 -10.69 -17.35
CA ILE A 214 10.62 -10.44 -17.49
C ILE A 214 9.96 -11.34 -18.53
N ASN A 215 10.71 -11.75 -19.55
CA ASN A 215 10.26 -12.65 -20.61
C ASN A 215 10.37 -14.15 -20.25
N ASP A 216 10.75 -14.50 -19.01
CA ASP A 216 10.74 -15.88 -18.51
C ASP A 216 9.47 -16.14 -17.66
N PRO A 217 8.36 -16.59 -18.27
CA PRO A 217 7.12 -16.85 -17.54
C PRO A 217 7.22 -18.05 -16.59
N ALA A 218 8.23 -18.91 -16.71
CA ALA A 218 8.42 -20.02 -15.78
C ALA A 218 8.95 -19.52 -14.44
N LEU A 219 9.85 -18.52 -14.46
CA LEU A 219 10.42 -17.90 -13.27
C LEU A 219 9.35 -17.24 -12.38
N TRP A 220 8.40 -16.52 -12.99
CA TRP A 220 7.42 -15.72 -12.24
C TRP A 220 6.18 -16.49 -11.80
N ARG A 221 5.99 -17.72 -12.30
CA ARG A 221 4.74 -18.49 -12.18
C ARG A 221 4.28 -18.73 -10.73
N ASP A 222 5.23 -19.00 -9.82
CA ASP A 222 4.90 -19.32 -8.43
C ASP A 222 4.91 -18.10 -7.50
N GLY A 223 5.24 -16.93 -8.04
CA GLY A 223 5.35 -15.66 -7.32
C GLY A 223 6.47 -15.58 -6.28
N THR A 224 7.17 -16.67 -6.00
CA THR A 224 8.28 -16.68 -5.02
C THR A 224 9.50 -15.94 -5.54
N ALA A 225 9.75 -16.00 -6.86
CA ALA A 225 10.79 -15.22 -7.50
C ALA A 225 10.51 -13.71 -7.40
N ALA A 226 9.28 -13.28 -7.72
CA ALA A 226 8.86 -11.88 -7.57
C ALA A 226 9.02 -11.39 -6.14
N LEU A 227 8.64 -12.20 -5.16
CA LEU A 227 8.81 -11.88 -3.76
C LEU A 227 10.29 -11.77 -3.34
N ARG A 228 11.17 -12.65 -3.82
CA ARG A 228 12.61 -12.59 -3.53
C ARG A 228 13.28 -11.39 -4.16
N VAL A 229 12.81 -10.96 -5.33
CA VAL A 229 13.38 -9.82 -6.07
C VAL A 229 12.85 -8.49 -5.52
N LEU A 230 11.52 -8.36 -5.38
CA LEU A 230 10.88 -7.11 -4.98
C LEU A 230 10.77 -6.94 -3.45
N GLY A 231 10.76 -8.04 -2.70
CA GLY A 231 10.60 -8.02 -1.25
C GLY A 231 11.66 -7.20 -0.52
N PRO A 232 12.97 -7.40 -0.79
CA PRO A 232 14.02 -6.58 -0.20
C PRO A 232 13.90 -5.09 -0.52
N ALA A 233 13.59 -4.75 -1.78
CA ALA A 233 13.38 -3.37 -2.21
C ALA A 233 12.20 -2.72 -1.47
N LEU A 234 11.06 -3.39 -1.45
CA LEU A 234 9.85 -2.92 -0.77
C LEU A 234 10.08 -2.77 0.74
N HIS A 235 10.79 -3.72 1.36
CA HIS A 235 11.13 -3.63 2.80
C HIS A 235 11.99 -2.40 3.10
N GLN A 236 13.03 -2.14 2.29
CA GLN A 236 13.91 -0.99 2.47
C GLN A 236 13.16 0.32 2.29
N ILE A 237 12.33 0.45 1.24
CA ILE A 237 11.54 1.66 0.99
C ILE A 237 10.55 1.91 2.14
N LEU A 238 9.87 0.87 2.65
CA LEU A 238 8.91 1.01 3.76
C LEU A 238 9.58 1.22 5.13
N SER A 239 10.83 0.81 5.28
CA SER A 239 11.62 1.06 6.49
C SER A 239 12.16 2.48 6.56
N LEU A 240 12.10 3.25 5.47
CA LEU A 240 12.39 4.68 5.49
C LEU A 240 11.33 5.40 6.32
N GLU A 241 11.73 5.94 7.47
CA GLU A 241 10.83 6.71 8.33
C GLU A 241 10.27 7.92 7.57
N GLY A 242 8.97 8.18 7.75
CA GLY A 242 8.35 9.41 7.27
C GLY A 242 8.89 10.59 8.09
N ARG A 243 9.55 11.53 7.42
CA ARG A 243 10.11 12.72 8.07
C ARG A 243 9.19 13.91 7.80
N PRO A 244 8.69 14.60 8.84
CA PRO A 244 7.92 15.82 8.61
C PRO A 244 8.83 16.89 7.99
N LEU A 245 8.24 17.70 7.11
CA LEU A 245 8.88 18.88 6.57
C LEU A 245 9.11 19.91 7.69
N PRO A 246 10.22 20.67 7.64
CA PRO A 246 10.40 21.82 8.51
C PRO A 246 9.25 22.83 8.34
N ASN A 247 8.83 23.45 9.44
CA ASN A 247 7.78 24.48 9.41
C ASN A 247 8.17 25.72 8.59
N ASN A 248 9.47 25.96 8.44
CA ASN A 248 10.01 27.07 7.65
C ASN A 248 10.46 26.55 6.27
N PRO A 249 9.82 26.96 5.16
CA PRO A 249 10.24 26.58 3.81
C PRO A 249 11.63 27.10 3.43
N GLY A 250 12.16 28.11 4.12
CA GLY A 250 13.53 28.59 3.94
C GLY A 250 14.61 27.72 4.58
N ASP A 251 14.24 26.64 5.27
CA ASP A 251 15.19 25.67 5.81
C ASP A 251 15.92 24.93 4.67
N LYS A 252 17.24 24.83 4.76
CA LYS A 252 18.07 24.17 3.74
C LYS A 252 17.68 22.69 3.51
N SER A 253 17.13 22.04 4.53
CA SER A 253 16.67 20.66 4.46
C SER A 253 15.25 20.50 3.91
N TYR A 254 14.50 21.60 3.69
CA TYR A 254 13.10 21.53 3.25
C TYR A 254 12.96 20.81 1.91
N SER A 255 13.67 21.27 0.87
CA SER A 255 13.65 20.66 -0.46
C SER A 255 14.21 19.24 -0.47
N ALA A 256 15.30 18.99 0.26
CA ALA A 256 15.90 17.66 0.36
C ALA A 256 14.94 16.65 1.03
N ARG A 257 14.23 17.05 2.10
CA ARG A 257 13.21 16.21 2.74
C ARG A 257 12.00 15.98 1.85
N ALA A 258 11.56 16.99 1.11
CA ALA A 258 10.50 16.84 0.11
C ALA A 258 10.90 15.85 -0.98
N ALA A 259 12.11 15.99 -1.55
CA ALA A 259 12.68 15.06 -2.52
C ALA A 259 12.80 13.63 -1.97
N ARG A 260 13.24 13.48 -0.72
CA ARG A 260 13.33 12.18 -0.03
C ARG A 260 11.97 11.49 0.06
N GLU A 261 10.94 12.21 0.50
CA GLU A 261 9.59 11.66 0.63
C GLU A 261 8.95 11.43 -0.74
N ALA A 262 9.18 12.32 -1.71
CA ALA A 262 8.78 12.15 -3.10
C ALA A 262 9.38 10.86 -3.69
N PHE A 263 10.68 10.62 -3.51
CA PHE A 263 11.35 9.36 -3.87
C PHE A 263 10.65 8.17 -3.22
N ARG A 264 10.41 8.20 -1.91
CA ARG A 264 9.79 7.09 -1.18
C ARG A 264 8.41 6.75 -1.77
N ARG A 265 7.58 7.75 -2.07
CA ARG A 265 6.26 7.55 -2.70
C ARG A 265 6.36 7.06 -4.13
N ALA A 266 7.21 7.66 -4.95
CA ALA A 266 7.41 7.24 -6.33
C ALA A 266 7.96 5.81 -6.41
N ALA A 267 8.85 5.40 -5.51
CA ALA A 267 9.37 4.03 -5.44
C ALA A 267 8.29 3.00 -5.09
N LEU A 268 7.35 3.34 -4.20
CA LEU A 268 6.20 2.47 -3.92
C LEU A 268 5.25 2.38 -5.12
N VAL A 269 4.99 3.49 -5.83
CA VAL A 269 4.24 3.47 -7.09
C VAL A 269 4.95 2.61 -8.13
N PHE A 270 6.26 2.78 -8.29
CA PHE A 270 7.08 2.01 -9.23
C PHE A 270 7.00 0.51 -8.93
N ILE A 271 7.21 0.08 -7.67
CA ILE A 271 7.10 -1.33 -7.28
C ILE A 271 5.69 -1.85 -7.49
N ALA A 272 4.65 -1.06 -7.21
CA ALA A 272 3.26 -1.43 -7.47
C ALA A 272 3.01 -1.71 -8.96
N VAL A 273 3.57 -0.89 -9.85
CA VAL A 273 3.47 -1.10 -11.30
C VAL A 273 4.20 -2.37 -11.74
N VAL A 274 5.41 -2.60 -11.23
CA VAL A 274 6.17 -3.82 -11.53
C VAL A 274 5.41 -5.05 -11.02
N LYS A 275 4.83 -5.00 -9.82
CA LYS A 275 3.93 -6.04 -9.28
C LYS A 275 2.79 -6.37 -10.24
N ILE A 276 2.08 -5.35 -10.75
CA ILE A 276 0.99 -5.53 -11.72
C ILE A 276 1.48 -6.24 -12.98
N ARG A 277 2.64 -5.85 -13.52
CA ARG A 277 3.21 -6.51 -14.71
C ARG A 277 3.60 -7.96 -14.46
N LEU A 278 4.00 -8.30 -13.24
CA LEU A 278 4.26 -9.68 -12.83
C LEU A 278 2.99 -10.47 -12.45
N GLY A 279 1.80 -9.88 -12.60
CA GLY A 279 0.50 -10.54 -12.36
C GLY A 279 -0.03 -10.43 -10.93
N PHE A 280 0.52 -9.54 -10.11
CA PHE A 280 0.05 -9.29 -8.74
C PHE A 280 -0.91 -8.10 -8.67
N GLU A 281 -1.73 -8.08 -7.63
CA GLU A 281 -2.54 -6.90 -7.31
C GLU A 281 -1.70 -5.84 -6.56
N ALA A 282 -2.01 -4.57 -6.80
CA ALA A 282 -1.39 -3.43 -6.12
C ALA A 282 -2.44 -2.38 -5.73
N HIS A 283 -3.23 -2.70 -4.71
CA HIS A 283 -4.31 -1.84 -4.18
C HIS A 283 -3.80 -0.56 -3.51
N ASP A 284 -2.51 -0.50 -3.21
CA ASP A 284 -1.78 0.57 -2.54
C ASP A 284 -1.32 1.69 -3.50
N MET A 285 -1.26 1.41 -4.81
CA MET A 285 -0.72 2.34 -5.81
C MET A 285 -1.40 3.71 -5.80
N ALA A 286 -2.74 3.74 -5.76
CA ALA A 286 -3.51 4.98 -5.85
C ALA A 286 -3.24 5.92 -4.66
N ALA A 287 -3.11 5.37 -3.44
CA ALA A 287 -2.82 6.16 -2.24
C ALA A 287 -1.40 6.74 -2.28
N HIS A 288 -0.43 6.00 -2.81
CA HIS A 288 0.94 6.50 -2.96
C HIS A 288 1.07 7.55 -4.06
N LEU A 289 0.32 7.39 -5.17
CA LEU A 289 0.28 8.37 -6.24
C LEU A 289 -0.36 9.68 -5.76
N ASP A 290 -1.46 9.61 -5.02
CA ASP A 290 -2.10 10.80 -4.45
C ASP A 290 -1.19 11.51 -3.43
N ALA A 291 -0.53 10.75 -2.55
CA ALA A 291 0.45 11.32 -1.63
C ALA A 291 1.62 11.99 -2.39
N PHE A 292 2.12 11.37 -3.47
CA PHE A 292 3.16 11.98 -4.31
C PHE A 292 2.68 13.28 -4.94
N ARG A 293 1.44 13.33 -5.43
CA ARG A 293 0.84 14.54 -5.99
C ARG A 293 0.83 15.68 -4.98
N GLN A 294 0.37 15.41 -3.75
CA GLN A 294 0.38 16.40 -2.67
C GLN A 294 1.79 16.93 -2.39
N ILE A 295 2.79 16.05 -2.33
CA ILE A 295 4.20 16.42 -2.12
C ILE A 295 4.72 17.27 -3.29
N SER A 296 4.40 16.88 -4.52
CA SER A 296 4.88 17.56 -5.74
C SER A 296 4.35 18.99 -5.87
N GLN A 297 3.22 19.29 -5.23
CA GLN A 297 2.55 20.59 -5.25
C GLN A 297 2.91 21.47 -4.05
N LEU A 298 3.81 21.00 -3.17
CA LEU A 298 4.27 21.80 -2.04
C LEU A 298 4.94 23.09 -2.53
N PRO A 299 4.58 24.24 -1.93
CA PRO A 299 5.18 25.50 -2.31
C PRO A 299 6.66 25.53 -1.92
N LEU A 300 7.44 26.27 -2.70
CA LEU A 300 8.84 26.61 -2.42
C LEU A 300 9.82 25.41 -2.37
N VAL A 301 9.38 24.22 -2.79
CA VAL A 301 10.29 23.09 -2.98
C VAL A 301 11.15 23.34 -4.21
N ASP A 302 12.46 23.32 -4.01
CA ASP A 302 13.43 23.35 -5.09
C ASP A 302 13.71 21.91 -5.57
N TRP A 303 13.04 21.52 -6.66
CA TRP A 303 13.24 20.21 -7.28
C TRP A 303 14.58 20.09 -8.02
N ALA A 304 15.36 21.17 -8.16
CA ALA A 304 16.69 21.15 -8.76
C ALA A 304 17.79 20.62 -7.81
N VAL A 305 17.50 20.40 -6.53
CA VAL A 305 18.48 19.92 -5.53
C VAL A 305 19.04 18.54 -5.86
N VAL A 306 18.19 17.63 -6.36
CA VAL A 306 18.59 16.30 -6.86
C VAL A 306 17.85 16.02 -8.17
N PRO A 307 18.28 16.66 -9.25
CA PRO A 307 17.46 16.80 -10.45
C PRO A 307 17.19 15.45 -11.12
N GLU A 308 18.14 14.53 -11.17
CA GLU A 308 17.93 13.20 -11.77
C GLU A 308 16.95 12.34 -10.95
N LEU A 309 17.02 12.40 -9.61
CA LEU A 309 16.08 11.68 -8.73
C LEU A 309 14.66 12.21 -8.90
N ASN A 310 14.53 13.54 -8.89
CA ASN A 310 13.24 14.21 -9.00
C ASN A 310 12.65 14.03 -10.40
N LEU A 311 13.48 14.07 -11.44
CA LEU A 311 13.06 13.73 -12.81
C LEU A 311 12.51 12.30 -12.86
N TRP A 312 13.24 11.33 -12.28
CA TRP A 312 12.79 9.95 -12.19
C TRP A 312 11.45 9.84 -11.46
N ALA A 313 11.33 10.45 -10.28
CA ALA A 313 10.13 10.35 -9.45
C ALA A 313 8.90 10.95 -10.14
N HIS A 314 9.05 12.13 -10.76
CA HIS A 314 7.98 12.77 -11.51
C HIS A 314 7.58 12.01 -12.76
N VAL A 315 8.52 11.41 -13.50
CA VAL A 315 8.21 10.58 -14.67
C VAL A 315 7.44 9.32 -14.26
N VAL A 316 7.86 8.65 -13.17
CA VAL A 316 7.14 7.50 -12.63
C VAL A 316 5.70 7.87 -12.28
N ALA A 317 5.48 8.99 -11.60
CA ALA A 317 4.14 9.46 -11.23
C ALA A 317 3.31 9.84 -12.47
N ALA A 318 3.85 10.69 -13.35
CA ALA A 318 3.17 11.17 -14.55
C ALA A 318 2.71 10.03 -15.48
N ALA A 319 3.54 8.99 -15.60
CA ALA A 319 3.22 7.82 -16.41
C ALA A 319 2.03 7.01 -15.87
N ARG A 320 1.64 7.21 -14.61
CA ARG A 320 0.51 6.51 -13.97
C ARG A 320 -0.70 7.40 -13.70
N GLU A 321 -0.58 8.69 -14.00
CA GLU A 321 -1.67 9.62 -13.93
C GLU A 321 -2.43 9.71 -15.25
N ARG A 322 -3.69 10.13 -15.14
CA ARG A 322 -4.51 10.48 -16.30
C ARG A 322 -3.98 11.78 -16.93
N PRO A 323 -4.20 12.00 -18.25
CA PRO A 323 -3.75 13.21 -18.93
C PRO A 323 -4.20 14.51 -18.23
N GLU A 324 -5.41 14.53 -17.65
CA GLU A 324 -5.96 15.67 -16.93
C GLU A 324 -5.23 16.01 -15.63
N ASP A 325 -4.68 15.01 -14.94
CA ASP A 325 -4.05 15.18 -13.63
C ASP A 325 -2.54 15.45 -13.76
N ARG A 326 -1.89 14.94 -14.82
CA ARG A 326 -0.43 14.94 -14.95
C ARG A 326 0.22 16.21 -15.46
N ALA A 327 -0.55 17.24 -15.77
CA ALA A 327 -0.03 18.49 -16.32
C ALA A 327 1.03 19.14 -15.40
N TRP A 328 0.84 19.07 -14.08
CA TRP A 328 1.80 19.56 -13.09
C TRP A 328 3.13 18.79 -13.14
N HIS A 329 3.06 17.47 -13.30
CA HIS A 329 4.26 16.65 -13.45
C HIS A 329 5.01 17.00 -14.74
N VAL A 330 4.30 17.15 -15.88
CA VAL A 330 4.93 17.54 -17.15
C VAL A 330 5.65 18.89 -17.03
N PHE A 331 5.01 19.88 -16.39
CA PHE A 331 5.64 21.17 -16.12
C PHE A 331 6.91 21.04 -15.27
N THR A 332 6.85 20.26 -14.19
CA THR A 332 7.98 20.04 -13.29
C THR A 332 9.11 19.28 -13.99
N ILE A 333 8.78 18.26 -14.78
CA ILE A 333 9.72 17.49 -15.61
C ILE A 333 10.48 18.43 -16.55
N VAL A 334 9.78 19.28 -17.30
CA VAL A 334 10.43 20.22 -18.23
C VAL A 334 11.29 21.24 -17.48
N SER A 335 10.87 21.68 -16.31
CA SER A 335 11.67 22.59 -15.47
C SER A 335 12.98 21.92 -15.01
N ILE A 336 12.91 20.66 -14.58
CA ILE A 336 14.11 19.87 -14.21
C ILE A 336 14.99 19.60 -15.44
N MET A 337 14.40 19.31 -16.60
CA MET A 337 15.13 19.12 -17.85
C MET A 337 15.94 20.37 -18.22
N GLN A 338 15.41 21.58 -18.00
CA GLN A 338 16.14 22.83 -18.23
C GLN A 338 17.37 22.94 -17.31
N THR A 339 17.23 22.60 -16.02
CA THR A 339 18.36 22.53 -15.08
C THR A 339 19.43 21.56 -15.54
N LEU A 340 19.03 20.40 -16.08
CA LEU A 340 19.93 19.37 -16.58
C LEU A 340 20.48 19.66 -18.00
N GLY A 341 20.03 20.74 -18.66
CA GLY A 341 20.41 21.05 -20.05
C GLY A 341 19.86 20.04 -21.08
N ILE A 342 18.74 19.38 -20.77
CA ILE A 342 18.11 18.36 -21.61
C ILE A 342 17.00 18.99 -22.45
N GLY A 343 17.09 18.82 -23.77
CA GLY A 343 16.14 19.43 -24.72
C GLY A 343 14.98 18.54 -25.18
N THR A 344 15.02 17.23 -24.93
CA THR A 344 14.04 16.28 -25.46
C THR A 344 13.58 15.26 -24.43
N ALA A 345 12.36 14.77 -24.58
CA ALA A 345 11.80 13.71 -23.75
C ALA A 345 12.65 12.43 -23.83
N ASP A 346 13.18 12.09 -25.00
CA ASP A 346 14.01 10.88 -25.14
C ASP A 346 15.25 10.91 -24.25
N ARG A 347 15.95 12.04 -24.22
CA ARG A 347 17.12 12.24 -23.36
C ARG A 347 16.73 12.29 -21.87
N ALA A 348 15.56 12.84 -21.54
CA ALA A 348 15.03 12.79 -20.18
C ALA A 348 14.80 11.34 -19.73
N PHE A 349 14.19 10.51 -20.58
CA PHE A 349 13.98 9.10 -20.28
C PHE A 349 15.27 8.27 -20.24
N GLU A 350 16.34 8.68 -20.94
CA GLU A 350 17.67 8.08 -20.76
C GLU A 350 18.20 8.31 -19.34
N VAL A 351 18.05 9.53 -18.80
CA VAL A 351 18.41 9.84 -17.41
C VAL A 351 17.56 9.02 -16.43
N VAL A 352 16.24 8.98 -16.62
CA VAL A 352 15.33 8.18 -15.78
C VAL A 352 15.74 6.69 -15.77
N ARG A 353 16.11 6.14 -16.93
CA ARG A 353 16.62 4.76 -17.04
C ARG A 353 17.94 4.55 -16.31
N GLY A 354 18.81 5.56 -16.30
CA GLY A 354 20.05 5.54 -15.54
C GLY A 354 19.88 5.52 -14.02
N VAL A 355 18.72 5.95 -13.51
CA VAL A 355 18.38 5.89 -12.08
C VAL A 355 17.82 4.51 -11.71
N MET A 356 16.60 4.20 -12.16
CA MET A 356 16.01 2.86 -12.10
C MET A 356 14.80 2.77 -13.03
N TRP A 357 14.71 1.71 -13.83
CA TRP A 357 13.58 1.57 -14.75
C TRP A 357 13.34 0.10 -15.11
N VAL A 358 12.08 -0.22 -15.45
CA VAL A 358 11.71 -1.50 -16.05
C VAL A 358 11.12 -1.23 -17.44
N ASP A 359 11.75 -1.70 -18.51
CA ASP A 359 11.32 -1.33 -19.87
C ASP A 359 9.89 -1.79 -20.17
N ALA A 360 9.49 -2.95 -19.63
CA ALA A 360 8.13 -3.47 -19.79
C ALA A 360 7.04 -2.62 -19.14
N ILE A 361 7.38 -1.67 -18.25
CA ILE A 361 6.40 -0.72 -17.69
C ILE A 361 6.24 0.53 -18.56
N SER A 362 7.09 0.71 -19.58
CA SER A 362 7.06 1.86 -20.50
C SER A 362 6.16 1.69 -21.72
N GLU A 363 5.58 0.51 -21.89
CA GLU A 363 4.57 0.25 -22.93
C GLU A 363 3.38 1.19 -22.74
N GLY A 364 3.30 2.25 -23.55
CA GLY A 364 2.23 3.25 -23.51
C GLY A 364 2.65 4.68 -23.14
N ASP A 365 3.93 4.92 -22.79
CA ASP A 365 4.40 6.25 -22.39
C ASP A 365 4.63 7.23 -23.57
N CYS A 366 4.26 6.84 -24.80
CA CYS A 366 4.41 7.67 -26.01
C CYS A 366 3.68 9.01 -25.89
N ASP A 367 2.51 9.02 -25.23
CA ASP A 367 1.73 10.24 -25.02
C ASP A 367 2.44 11.19 -24.04
N LEU A 368 3.01 10.66 -22.95
CA LEU A 368 3.78 11.44 -21.99
C LEU A 368 5.03 12.06 -22.63
N ARG A 369 5.78 11.29 -23.44
CA ARG A 369 6.95 11.82 -24.17
C ARG A 369 6.55 12.98 -25.09
N ARG A 370 5.48 12.80 -25.84
CA ARG A 370 4.95 13.84 -26.73
C ARG A 370 4.50 15.08 -25.96
N GLU A 371 3.83 14.92 -24.82
CA GLU A 371 3.42 16.03 -23.93
C GLU A 371 4.64 16.81 -23.43
N ILE A 372 5.70 16.11 -23.01
CA ILE A 372 6.98 16.72 -22.57
C ILE A 372 7.62 17.51 -23.71
N ASP A 373 7.77 16.91 -24.90
CA ASP A 373 8.38 17.58 -26.06
C ASP A 373 7.57 18.80 -26.53
N GLN A 374 6.24 18.70 -26.53
CA GLN A 374 5.35 19.81 -26.85
C GLN A 374 5.51 20.96 -25.85
N PHE A 375 5.60 20.64 -24.56
CA PHE A 375 5.76 21.64 -23.51
C PHE A 375 7.16 22.29 -23.56
N ALA A 376 8.21 21.51 -23.81
CA ALA A 376 9.58 22.00 -23.97
C ALA A 376 9.74 22.90 -25.21
N SER A 377 9.08 22.54 -26.33
CA SER A 377 9.14 23.29 -27.60
C SER A 377 8.22 24.51 -27.64
N GLY A 378 7.13 24.50 -26.87
CA GLY A 378 6.04 25.48 -26.94
C GLY A 378 6.36 26.87 -26.37
N GLY A 379 7.51 27.05 -25.71
CA GLY A 379 7.91 28.31 -25.10
C GLY A 379 7.00 28.75 -23.94
N PHE A 380 7.52 29.62 -23.08
CA PHE A 380 6.99 30.09 -21.79
C PHE A 380 5.52 30.60 -21.72
N ARG A 381 4.75 30.63 -22.82
CA ARG A 381 3.38 31.19 -22.83
C ARG A 381 2.39 30.43 -21.93
N ARG A 382 2.54 29.11 -21.73
CA ARG A 382 1.66 28.34 -20.81
C ARG A 382 2.04 28.42 -19.33
N ILE A 383 3.26 28.89 -19.02
CA ILE A 383 3.77 28.94 -17.64
C ILE A 383 3.01 29.99 -16.82
N HIS A 384 2.63 31.10 -17.46
CA HIS A 384 1.81 32.13 -16.83
C HIS A 384 0.38 31.65 -16.51
N ASP A 385 -0.19 30.80 -17.37
CA ASP A 385 -1.55 30.25 -17.19
C ASP A 385 -1.59 29.17 -16.11
N LEU A 386 -0.55 28.33 -16.02
CA LEU A 386 -0.42 27.32 -14.97
C LEU A 386 -0.01 27.92 -13.62
N GLN A 387 0.82 28.97 -13.59
CA GLN A 387 1.08 29.74 -12.37
C GLN A 387 -0.16 30.52 -11.91
N ALA A 388 -1.01 31.00 -12.82
CA ALA A 388 -2.30 31.58 -12.47
C ALA A 388 -3.27 30.52 -11.92
N ALA A 389 -3.32 29.32 -12.51
CA ALA A 389 -4.09 28.19 -11.99
C ALA A 389 -3.59 27.72 -10.61
N SER A 390 -2.27 27.63 -10.42
CA SER A 390 -1.63 27.27 -9.14
C SER A 390 -1.85 28.33 -8.06
N LYS A 391 -1.77 29.63 -8.41
CA LYS A 391 -2.15 30.72 -7.49
C LYS A 391 -3.61 30.65 -7.10
N ASN A 392 -4.52 30.30 -8.02
CA ASN A 392 -5.94 30.15 -7.71
C ASN A 392 -6.23 28.91 -6.84
N VAL A 393 -5.52 27.80 -7.02
CA VAL A 393 -5.65 26.60 -6.17
C VAL A 393 -5.05 26.84 -4.77
N CYS A 394 -3.94 27.58 -4.69
CA CYS A 394 -3.29 27.94 -3.43
C CYS A 394 -4.08 29.02 -2.66
N LEU A 395 -4.66 30.01 -3.35
CA LEU A 395 -5.56 31.01 -2.76
C LEU A 395 -6.89 30.39 -2.32
N ALA A 396 -7.48 29.49 -3.10
CA ALA A 396 -8.70 28.78 -2.69
C ALA A 396 -8.47 27.92 -1.42
N SER A 397 -7.30 27.28 -1.29
CA SER A 397 -6.96 26.52 -0.07
C SER A 397 -6.70 27.42 1.15
N LEU A 398 -6.22 28.66 0.92
CA LEU A 398 -6.01 29.67 1.96
C LEU A 398 -7.32 30.36 2.38
N GLU A 399 -8.23 30.66 1.45
CA GLU A 399 -9.55 31.26 1.72
C GLU A 399 -10.46 30.28 2.48
N VAL A 400 -10.46 29.00 2.09
CA VAL A 400 -11.18 27.93 2.82
C VAL A 400 -10.61 27.71 4.23
N SER A 401 -9.32 27.98 4.44
CA SER A 401 -8.68 27.89 5.77
C SER A 401 -8.84 29.16 6.63
N LEU A 402 -9.23 30.29 6.02
CA LEU A 402 -9.40 31.58 6.72
C LEU A 402 -10.87 31.95 6.97
N GLY A 403 -11.84 31.21 6.43
CA GLY A 403 -13.26 31.41 6.71
C GLY A 403 -13.74 32.81 6.33
N ILE A 404 -13.56 33.20 5.07
CA ILE A 404 -14.25 34.34 4.43
C ILE A 404 -15.28 33.80 3.47
#